data_AF-A0A4Q4BSW8-F1
#
_entry.id   AF-A0A4Q4BSW8-F1
#
_cell.length_a   1.000
_cell.length_b   1.000
_cell.length_c   1.000
_cell.angle_alpha   90.00
_cell.angle_beta   90.00
_cell.angle_gamma   90.00
#
_symmetry.space_group_name_H-M   'P 1'
#
loop_
_entity.id
_entity.type
_entity.pdbx_description
1 polymer ?
#
loop_
_entity_poly.entity_id
_entity_poly.type
_entity_poly.pdbx_seq_one_letter_code
_entity_poly.pdbx_strand_id
1 'polypeptide(L)'
;VGISFKPGTDDLRESPLAELAARLIGRGMDLRVYDPFVTEAFTSDTTAAGRGLEVDIGLGSRLVESIDELIEGSEIVLVGNRYDETVQPLKAAMGNRPMIDLTRIVPGQRSDGSYEGICW
;
A
#
# COMPACT_ATOMS: atom_id res chain seq x y z
N VAL A 1 1.04 -0.64 -1.28
CA VAL A 1 -0.14 -0.53 -2.17
C VAL A 1 -1.39 -0.80 -1.34
N GLY A 2 -2.23 0.21 -1.19
CA GLY A 2 -3.39 0.22 -0.30
C GLY A 2 -3.04 0.64 1.12
N ILE A 3 -3.96 1.37 1.75
CA ILE A 3 -3.96 1.64 3.19
C ILE A 3 -5.37 1.71 3.79
N SER A 4 -6.41 1.94 2.98
CA SER A 4 -7.80 1.76 3.41
C SER A 4 -8.10 0.30 3.74
N PHE A 5 -9.17 0.07 4.52
CA PHE A 5 -9.47 -1.29 5.02
C PHE A 5 -9.82 -2.29 3.90
N LYS A 6 -10.24 -1.78 2.74
CA LYS A 6 -10.53 -2.54 1.51
C LYS A 6 -10.38 -1.62 0.29
N PRO A 7 -10.19 -2.16 -0.93
CA PRO A 7 -10.17 -1.32 -2.14
C PRO A 7 -11.51 -0.61 -2.38
N GLY A 8 -11.46 0.53 -3.06
CA GLY A 8 -12.67 1.27 -3.48
C GLY A 8 -13.22 2.26 -2.46
N THR A 9 -12.48 2.58 -1.41
CA THR A 9 -12.90 3.51 -0.34
C THR A 9 -11.70 4.20 0.29
N ASP A 10 -11.94 5.37 0.88
CA ASP A 10 -11.02 6.15 1.69
C ASP A 10 -11.12 5.83 3.20
N ASP A 11 -11.97 4.88 3.60
CA ASP A 11 -12.22 4.57 5.00
C ASP A 11 -11.00 3.87 5.65
N LEU A 12 -10.44 4.53 6.65
CA LEU A 12 -9.26 4.08 7.39
C LEU A 12 -9.60 3.44 8.73
N ARG A 13 -10.86 3.48 9.16
CA ARG A 13 -11.29 2.90 10.43
C ARG A 13 -11.04 1.40 10.44
N GLU A 14 -10.40 0.92 11.51
CA GLU A 14 -10.05 -0.49 11.69
C GLU A 14 -9.27 -1.09 10.50
N SER A 15 -8.56 -0.26 9.72
CA SER A 15 -7.75 -0.76 8.61
C SER A 15 -6.53 -1.53 9.15
N PRO A 16 -6.40 -2.84 8.87
CA PRO A 16 -5.22 -3.60 9.28
C PRO A 16 -3.95 -3.10 8.57
N LEU A 17 -4.09 -2.45 7.40
CA LEU A 17 -2.98 -1.85 6.67
C LEU A 17 -2.51 -0.55 7.32
N ALA A 18 -3.42 0.24 7.90
CA ALA A 18 -3.06 1.42 8.67
C ALA A 18 -2.34 1.04 9.98
N GLU A 19 -2.82 -0.01 10.67
CA GLU A 19 -2.14 -0.54 11.86
C GLU A 19 -0.74 -1.08 11.50
N LEU A 20 -0.62 -1.82 10.40
CA LEU A 20 0.67 -2.30 9.90
C LEU A 20 1.60 -1.13 9.57
N ALA A 21 1.12 -0.10 8.87
CA ALA A 21 1.89 1.10 8.57
C ALA A 21 2.43 1.78 9.83
N ALA A 22 1.60 1.95 10.86
CA ALA A 22 2.01 2.52 12.14
C ALA A 22 3.13 1.69 12.80
N ARG A 23 3.02 0.36 12.78
CA ARG A 23 4.05 -0.54 13.33
C ARG A 23 5.38 -0.46 12.55
N LEU A 24 5.34 -0.37 11.22
CA LEU A 24 6.54 -0.23 10.39
C LEU A 24 7.22 1.13 10.62
N ILE A 25 6.45 2.21 10.68
CA ILE A 25 6.97 3.54 11.00
C ILE A 25 7.57 3.57 12.41
N GLY A 26 6.90 2.94 13.38
CA GLY A 26 7.42 2.81 14.75
C GLY A 26 8.72 2.00 14.86
N ARG A 27 9.05 1.19 13.84
CA ARG A 27 10.33 0.47 13.70
C ARG A 27 11.40 1.31 12.98
N GLY A 28 11.10 2.56 12.61
CA GLY A 28 12.02 3.48 11.93
C GLY A 28 12.08 3.31 10.41
N MET A 29 11.11 2.61 9.80
CA MET A 29 11.05 2.44 8.35
C MET A 29 10.46 3.69 7.67
N ASP A 30 11.04 4.08 6.54
CA ASP A 30 10.38 5.03 5.64
C ASP A 30 9.23 4.33 4.91
N LEU A 31 8.12 5.05 4.73
CA LEU A 31 6.90 4.52 4.16
C LEU A 31 6.33 5.46 3.10
N ARG A 32 6.07 4.88 1.93
CA ARG A 32 5.31 5.45 0.82
C ARG A 32 4.03 4.64 0.62
N VAL A 33 2.93 5.30 0.27
CA VAL A 33 1.60 4.69 0.15
C VAL A 33 0.95 5.13 -1.15
N TYR A 34 0.62 4.16 -2.00
CA TYR A 34 -0.30 4.37 -3.11
C TYR A 34 -1.68 3.83 -2.74
N ASP A 35 -2.68 4.71 -2.66
CA ASP A 35 -4.09 4.36 -2.49
C ASP A 35 -4.96 5.45 -3.13
N PRO A 36 -5.54 5.21 -4.32
CA PRO A 36 -6.14 6.28 -5.13
C PRO A 36 -7.31 6.97 -4.44
N PHE A 37 -8.13 6.23 -3.68
CA PHE A 37 -9.30 6.78 -3.00
C PHE A 37 -8.91 7.62 -1.79
N VAL A 38 -7.89 7.18 -1.05
CA VAL A 38 -7.35 7.96 0.07
C VAL A 38 -6.64 9.21 -0.46
N THR A 39 -5.84 9.11 -1.53
CA THR A 39 -5.20 10.26 -2.19
C THR A 39 -6.24 11.28 -2.67
N GLU A 40 -7.35 10.82 -3.27
CA GLU A 40 -8.46 11.68 -3.66
C GLU A 40 -9.10 12.38 -2.45
N ALA A 41 -9.31 11.67 -1.34
CA ALA A 41 -9.84 12.28 -0.11
C ALA A 41 -8.90 13.36 0.45
N PHE A 42 -7.59 13.13 0.44
CA PHE A 42 -6.58 14.12 0.87
C PHE A 42 -6.51 15.35 -0.03
N THR A 43 -6.78 15.21 -1.33
CA THR A 43 -6.76 16.34 -2.29
C THR A 43 -8.07 17.11 -2.32
N SER A 44 -9.21 16.47 -2.11
CA SER A 44 -10.55 17.08 -2.18
C SER A 44 -11.04 17.72 -0.88
N ASP A 45 -10.77 17.10 0.29
CA ASP A 45 -11.16 17.63 1.60
C ASP A 45 -10.11 17.25 2.66
N THR A 46 -9.13 18.13 2.84
CA THR A 46 -8.02 17.93 3.78
C THR A 46 -8.46 17.90 5.25
N THR A 47 -9.67 18.38 5.59
CA THR A 47 -10.18 18.35 6.98
C THR A 47 -10.80 17.01 7.35
N ALA A 48 -11.19 16.23 6.34
CA ALA A 48 -11.75 14.89 6.47
C ALA A 48 -10.77 13.77 6.23
N ALA A 49 -9.73 14.05 5.46
CA ALA A 49 -8.70 13.13 5.10
C ALA A 49 -7.97 12.56 6.32
N GLY A 50 -7.71 11.24 6.32
CA GLY A 50 -7.03 10.59 7.43
C GLY A 50 -7.92 10.27 8.64
N ARG A 51 -9.20 10.68 8.64
CA ARG A 51 -10.14 10.31 9.73
C ARG A 51 -10.29 8.78 9.81
N GLY A 52 -10.19 8.26 11.02
CA GLY A 52 -10.25 6.81 11.28
C GLY A 52 -8.90 6.16 11.57
N LEU A 53 -7.78 6.88 11.38
CA LEU A 53 -6.49 6.45 11.90
C LEU A 53 -6.48 6.49 13.43
N GLU A 54 -6.09 5.39 14.05
CA GLU A 54 -5.89 5.33 15.52
C GLU A 54 -4.62 6.08 15.96
N VAL A 55 -3.62 6.14 15.08
CA VAL A 55 -2.32 6.78 15.32
C VAL A 55 -2.02 7.72 14.16
N ASP A 56 -1.58 8.94 14.46
CA ASP A 56 -1.09 9.85 13.42
C ASP A 56 0.25 9.33 12.88
N ILE A 57 0.23 8.91 11.62
CA ILE A 57 1.39 8.39 10.89
C ILE A 57 1.93 9.40 9.87
N GLY A 58 1.41 10.64 9.86
CA GLY A 58 1.73 11.65 8.86
C GLY A 58 1.32 11.23 7.45
N LEU A 59 0.18 10.52 7.32
CA LEU A 59 -0.22 9.81 6.10
C LEU A 59 -0.18 10.71 4.86
N GLY A 60 -0.68 11.94 4.95
CA GLY A 60 -0.69 12.88 3.81
C GLY A 60 0.69 13.10 3.18
N SER A 61 1.76 13.12 3.98
CA SER A 61 3.14 13.27 3.49
C SER A 61 3.75 12.00 2.90
N ARG A 62 3.04 10.87 3.01
CA ARG A 62 3.49 9.55 2.58
C ARG A 62 2.74 9.05 1.35
N LEU A 63 1.66 9.72 0.96
CA LEU A 63 0.91 9.39 -0.23
C LEU A 63 1.72 9.73 -1.47
N VAL A 64 1.75 8.81 -2.43
CA VAL A 64 2.35 8.99 -3.75
C VAL A 64 1.26 8.99 -4.82
N GLU A 65 1.50 9.69 -5.92
CA GLU A 65 0.47 9.93 -6.94
C GLU A 65 0.32 8.76 -7.93
N SER A 66 1.38 7.95 -8.08
CA SER A 66 1.40 6.85 -9.04
C SER A 66 1.99 5.56 -8.48
N ILE A 67 1.59 4.44 -9.08
CA ILE A 67 2.17 3.13 -8.76
C ILE A 67 3.63 3.03 -9.16
N ASP A 68 4.03 3.68 -10.26
CA ASP A 68 5.42 3.68 -10.73
C ASP A 68 6.33 4.41 -9.73
N GLU A 69 5.90 5.58 -9.24
CA GLU A 69 6.61 6.31 -8.18
C GLU A 69 6.78 5.44 -6.92
N LEU A 70 5.73 4.70 -6.51
CA LEU A 70 5.83 3.79 -5.38
C LEU A 70 6.89 2.71 -5.62
N ILE A 71 6.86 2.05 -6.78
CA ILE A 71 7.75 0.94 -7.12
C ILE A 71 9.20 1.41 -7.22
N GLU A 72 9.44 2.57 -7.84
CA GLU A 72 10.79 3.13 -8.01
C GLU A 72 11.37 3.61 -6.67
N GLY A 73 10.55 4.27 -5.86
CA GLY A 73 10.96 4.86 -4.58
C GLY A 73 11.01 3.89 -3.39
N SER A 74 10.68 2.61 -3.56
CA SER A 74 10.63 1.65 -2.44
C SER A 74 11.68 0.56 -2.58
N GLU A 75 12.36 0.18 -1.49
CA GLU A 75 13.28 -0.97 -1.49
C GLU A 75 12.51 -2.31 -1.55
N ILE A 76 11.34 -2.35 -0.93
CA ILE A 76 10.40 -3.48 -0.89
C ILE A 76 8.98 -2.96 -1.09
N VAL A 77 8.15 -3.70 -1.82
CA VAL A 77 6.74 -3.34 -2.05
C VAL A 77 5.83 -4.30 -1.31
N LEU A 78 4.98 -3.76 -0.43
CA LEU A 78 3.89 -4.52 0.19
C LEU A 78 2.57 -4.25 -0.54
N VAL A 79 1.90 -5.32 -0.96
CA VAL A 79 0.60 -5.28 -1.64
C VAL A 79 -0.48 -5.69 -0.65
N GLY A 80 -1.18 -4.68 -0.11
CA GLY A 80 -2.23 -4.86 0.89
C GLY A 80 -3.65 -4.80 0.30
N ASN A 81 -3.87 -3.94 -0.69
CA ASN A 81 -5.10 -3.91 -1.50
C ASN A 81 -4.77 -4.15 -2.97
N ARG A 82 -5.78 -4.62 -3.71
CA ARG A 82 -5.70 -4.83 -5.15
C ARG A 82 -6.48 -3.74 -5.87
N TYR A 83 -5.79 -3.04 -6.77
CA TYR A 83 -6.38 -2.15 -7.76
C TYR A 83 -5.97 -2.64 -9.16
N ASP A 84 -6.90 -2.71 -10.10
CA ASP A 84 -6.65 -3.37 -11.39
C ASP A 84 -5.54 -2.69 -12.21
N GLU A 85 -5.44 -1.37 -12.11
CA GLU A 85 -4.39 -0.56 -12.72
C GLU A 85 -2.99 -0.87 -12.18
N THR A 86 -2.89 -1.38 -10.94
CA THR A 86 -1.60 -1.71 -10.31
C THR A 86 -1.09 -3.09 -10.71
N VAL A 87 -1.95 -3.98 -11.22
CA VAL A 87 -1.59 -5.39 -11.44
C VAL A 87 -0.48 -5.54 -12.48
N GLN A 88 -0.55 -4.83 -13.61
CA GLN A 88 0.45 -4.95 -14.67
C GLN A 88 1.81 -4.33 -14.26
N PRO A 89 1.87 -3.11 -13.69
CA PRO A 89 3.12 -2.54 -13.18
C PRO A 89 3.77 -3.41 -12.10
N LEU A 90 2.99 -3.91 -11.13
CA LEU A 90 3.52 -4.79 -10.09
C LEU A 90 4.07 -6.09 -10.68
N LYS A 91 3.36 -6.72 -11.63
CA LYS A 91 3.85 -7.90 -12.34
C LYS A 91 5.16 -7.64 -13.07
N ALA A 92 5.29 -6.50 -13.75
CA ALA A 92 6.52 -6.14 -14.45
C ALA A 92 7.69 -5.88 -13.50
N ALA A 93 7.41 -5.45 -12.27
CA ALA A 93 8.41 -5.21 -11.23
C ALA A 93 8.84 -6.48 -10.47
N MET A 94 8.07 -7.57 -10.55
CA MET A 94 8.42 -8.84 -9.92
C MET A 94 9.80 -9.33 -10.39
N GLY A 95 10.61 -9.83 -9.45
CA GLY A 95 11.99 -10.29 -9.71
C GLY A 95 13.05 -9.18 -9.66
N ASN A 96 12.67 -7.92 -9.93
CA ASN A 96 13.56 -6.77 -9.77
C ASN A 96 13.34 -6.06 -8.44
N ARG A 97 12.11 -6.08 -7.94
CA ARG A 97 11.72 -5.47 -6.68
C ARG A 97 11.17 -6.52 -5.72
N PRO A 98 11.77 -6.71 -4.53
CA PRO A 98 11.22 -7.57 -3.50
C PRO A 98 9.78 -7.19 -3.17
N MET A 99 8.91 -8.20 -3.06
CA MET A 99 7.48 -7.97 -2.89
C MET A 99 6.86 -8.89 -1.86
N ILE A 100 6.01 -8.32 -1.00
CA ILE A 100 5.15 -9.05 -0.07
C ILE A 100 3.71 -8.87 -0.54
N ASP A 101 3.03 -9.95 -0.89
CA ASP A 101 1.66 -9.91 -1.41
C ASP A 101 0.67 -10.54 -0.44
N LEU A 102 -0.28 -9.72 0.02
CA LEU A 102 -1.35 -10.11 0.93
C LEU A 102 -2.66 -10.42 0.19
N THR A 103 -2.69 -10.25 -1.14
CA THR A 103 -3.91 -10.21 -1.96
C THR A 103 -3.95 -11.23 -3.10
N ARG A 104 -2.82 -11.86 -3.42
CA ARG A 104 -2.65 -12.78 -4.55
C ARG A 104 -2.89 -12.08 -5.90
N ILE A 105 -2.09 -11.04 -6.18
CA ILE A 105 -2.18 -10.27 -7.43
C ILE A 105 -1.90 -11.12 -8.68
N VAL A 106 -1.05 -12.16 -8.56
CA VAL A 106 -0.74 -13.09 -9.64
C VAL A 106 -1.27 -14.48 -9.31
N PRO A 107 -2.34 -14.95 -9.97
CA PRO A 107 -2.81 -16.31 -9.82
C PRO A 107 -1.71 -17.32 -10.18
N GLY A 108 -1.48 -18.31 -9.31
CA GLY A 108 -0.51 -19.38 -9.53
C GLY A 108 0.93 -19.05 -9.17
N GLN A 109 1.27 -17.78 -8.91
CA GLN A 109 2.56 -17.42 -8.33
C GLN A 109 2.67 -17.95 -6.90
N ARG A 110 3.84 -18.44 -6.54
CA ARG A 110 4.20 -18.87 -5.18
C ARG A 110 5.41 -18.08 -4.68
N SER A 111 5.66 -18.14 -3.38
CA SER A 111 6.91 -17.61 -2.82
C SER A 111 8.13 -18.17 -3.53
N ASP A 112 9.05 -17.28 -3.92
CA ASP A 112 10.28 -17.61 -4.64
C ASP A 112 11.53 -16.87 -4.11
N GLY A 113 11.41 -16.22 -2.95
CA GLY A 113 12.46 -15.43 -2.32
C GLY A 113 12.50 -13.96 -2.74
N SER A 114 12.07 -13.64 -3.97
CA SER A 114 11.91 -12.26 -4.43
C SER A 114 10.48 -11.76 -4.32
N TYR A 115 9.52 -12.69 -4.47
CA TYR A 115 8.12 -12.49 -4.20
C TYR A 115 7.71 -13.41 -3.07
N GLU A 116 6.98 -12.88 -2.09
CA GLU A 116 6.50 -13.60 -0.92
C GLU A 116 4.98 -13.42 -0.79
N GLY A 117 4.23 -14.50 -1.02
CA GLY A 117 2.80 -14.53 -0.73
C GLY A 117 2.58 -14.82 0.75
N ILE A 118 1.64 -14.13 1.41
CA ILE A 118 1.38 -14.39 2.84
C ILE A 118 1.03 -15.86 3.13
N CYS A 119 0.37 -16.55 2.18
CA CYS A 119 -0.11 -17.91 2.32
C CYS A 119 0.00 -18.76 1.03
N TRP A 120 0.97 -18.52 0.14
CA TRP A 120 1.12 -19.31 -1.11
C TRP A 120 2.54 -19.41 -1.67
#